data_AF-A0A3P4B0C0-F1
#
_entry.id   AF-A0A3P4B0C0-F1
#
_cell.length_a   1.000
_cell.length_b   1.000
_cell.length_c   1.000
_cell.angle_alpha   90.00
_cell.angle_beta   90.00
_cell.angle_gamma   90.00
#
_symmetry.space_group_name_H-M   'P 1'
#
loop_
_entity.id
_entity.type
_entity.pdbx_description
1 polymer ?
#
loop_
_entity_poly.entity_id
_entity_poly.type
_entity_poly.pdbx_seq_one_letter_code
_entity_poly.pdbx_strand_id
1 'polypeptide(L)'
;MNRSISSRPEAPGRGRTAALAAALTAVALLAGCASGSNSASVYKSNQAQREQVVRFGTVEGVRQVSIDRGQTGVGTAGGAIVGGVAGSGIGGGRGQIITSVLGAIAGGIAGQAIENSASKRNGLEITIRMQNGELRSIVQEADEMFYVGDRVRLVSGNGVTRVTHM
;
A
#
# COMPACT_ATOMS: atom_id res chain seq x y z
N MET A 1 -27.52 -43.97 -41.83
CA MET A 1 -26.28 -43.20 -41.58
C MET A 1 -26.53 -42.22 -40.43
N ASN A 2 -25.87 -42.36 -39.28
CA ASN A 2 -25.71 -41.26 -38.33
C ASN A 2 -24.43 -41.50 -37.52
N ARG A 3 -23.35 -40.76 -37.80
CA ARG A 3 -22.06 -40.90 -37.11
C ARG A 3 -22.11 -40.06 -35.83
N SER A 4 -22.00 -40.74 -34.70
CA SER A 4 -21.71 -40.21 -33.38
C SER A 4 -20.44 -39.36 -33.39
N ILE A 5 -20.59 -38.04 -33.32
CA ILE A 5 -19.48 -37.09 -33.11
C ILE A 5 -19.15 -37.10 -31.63
N SER A 6 -18.11 -37.85 -31.27
CA SER A 6 -17.45 -37.82 -29.96
C SER A 6 -16.55 -36.58 -29.90
N SER A 7 -17.03 -35.47 -29.36
CA SER A 7 -16.20 -34.31 -29.01
C SER A 7 -15.37 -34.61 -27.75
N ARG A 8 -14.11 -35.03 -27.94
CA ARG A 8 -13.14 -35.11 -26.83
C ARG A 8 -12.69 -33.68 -26.47
N PRO A 9 -12.70 -33.27 -25.19
CA PRO A 9 -12.10 -32.01 -24.80
C PRO A 9 -10.57 -32.10 -24.93
N GLU A 10 -9.99 -31.22 -25.75
CA GLU A 10 -8.53 -31.04 -25.88
C GLU A 10 -7.96 -30.56 -24.54
N ALA A 11 -7.04 -31.35 -23.96
CA ALA A 11 -6.33 -30.96 -22.76
C ALA A 11 -5.37 -29.77 -23.07
N PRO A 12 -5.36 -28.70 -22.26
CA PRO A 12 -4.49 -27.56 -22.51
C PRO A 12 -3.01 -27.97 -22.41
N GLY A 13 -2.24 -27.68 -23.46
CA GLY A 13 -0.81 -28.01 -23.52
C GLY A 13 0.00 -27.34 -22.42
N ARG A 14 0.90 -28.10 -21.79
CA ARG A 14 1.81 -27.73 -20.68
C ARG A 14 2.51 -26.35 -20.83
N GLY A 15 2.73 -25.89 -22.06
CA GLY A 15 3.32 -24.56 -22.34
C GLY A 15 2.38 -23.38 -22.02
N ARG A 16 1.06 -23.55 -22.19
CA ARG A 16 0.06 -22.49 -21.93
C ARG A 16 -0.15 -22.26 -20.43
N THR A 17 -0.09 -23.33 -19.64
CA THR A 17 -0.17 -23.26 -18.17
C THR A 17 1.07 -22.61 -17.55
N ALA A 18 2.27 -22.85 -18.11
CA ALA A 18 3.51 -22.21 -17.67
C ALA A 18 3.53 -20.70 -18.00
N ALA A 19 3.06 -20.31 -19.19
CA ALA A 19 2.96 -18.91 -19.59
C ALA A 19 1.96 -18.12 -18.72
N LEU A 20 0.81 -18.73 -18.37
CA LEU A 20 -0.18 -18.11 -17.47
C LEU A 20 0.35 -17.96 -16.05
N ALA A 21 1.07 -18.96 -15.53
CA ALA A 21 1.69 -18.88 -14.20
C ALA A 21 2.78 -17.79 -14.13
N ALA A 22 3.61 -17.67 -15.17
CA ALA A 22 4.62 -16.62 -15.26
C ALA A 22 3.99 -15.21 -15.35
N ALA A 23 2.92 -15.05 -16.13
CA ALA A 23 2.19 -13.79 -16.24
C ALA A 23 1.54 -13.37 -14.92
N LEU A 24 0.89 -14.29 -14.20
CA LEU A 24 0.30 -14.03 -12.88
C LEU A 24 1.34 -13.65 -11.83
N THR A 25 2.51 -14.30 -11.87
CA THR A 25 3.62 -13.98 -10.96
C THR A 25 4.17 -12.59 -11.24
N ALA A 26 4.30 -12.20 -12.52
CA ALA A 26 4.72 -10.86 -12.90
C ALA A 26 3.74 -9.78 -12.41
N VAL A 27 2.43 -9.98 -12.56
CA VAL A 27 1.42 -9.01 -12.10
C VAL A 27 1.43 -8.85 -10.57
N ALA A 28 1.67 -9.92 -9.81
CA ALA A 28 1.80 -9.87 -8.35
C ALA A 28 3.02 -9.05 -7.90
N LEU A 29 4.13 -9.12 -8.64
CA LEU A 29 5.33 -8.33 -8.35
C LEU A 29 5.11 -6.83 -8.63
N LEU A 30 4.28 -6.47 -9.62
CA LEU A 30 3.96 -5.07 -9.92
C LEU A 30 3.05 -4.41 -8.87
N ALA A 31 2.18 -5.17 -8.19
CA ALA A 31 1.28 -4.63 -7.17
C ALA A 31 2.01 -4.17 -5.89
N GLY A 32 3.22 -4.71 -5.62
CA GLY A 32 4.04 -4.33 -4.47
C GLY A 32 4.59 -2.90 -4.52
N CYS A 33 4.65 -2.29 -5.71
CA CYS A 33 5.23 -0.95 -5.88
C CYS A 33 4.25 0.20 -5.60
N ALA A 34 2.96 -0.07 -5.36
CA ALA A 34 1.92 0.95 -5.20
C ALA A 34 1.79 1.51 -3.76
N SER A 35 2.89 1.56 -3.00
CA SER A 35 2.88 2.07 -1.63
C SER A 35 2.90 3.60 -1.60
N GLY A 36 1.76 4.22 -1.30
CA GLY A 36 1.67 5.68 -1.11
C GLY A 36 2.53 6.16 0.06
N SER A 37 3.26 7.27 -0.14
CA SER A 37 4.08 7.92 0.89
C SER A 37 3.37 9.14 1.50
N ASN A 38 3.50 9.32 2.82
CA ASN A 38 3.11 10.50 3.61
C ASN A 38 4.36 11.32 4.01
N SER A 39 5.43 11.22 3.22
CA SER A 39 6.62 12.06 3.34
C SER A 39 6.30 13.53 3.07
N ALA A 40 7.04 14.44 3.72
CA ALA A 40 6.94 15.87 3.46
C ALA A 40 7.39 16.23 2.03
N SER A 41 8.21 15.38 1.40
CA SER A 41 8.76 15.57 0.05
C SER A 41 7.87 15.05 -1.10
N VAL A 42 6.83 14.26 -0.79
CA VAL A 42 5.98 13.64 -1.81
C VAL A 42 4.63 14.36 -1.93
N TYR A 43 4.31 14.79 -3.15
CA TYR A 43 3.06 15.48 -3.49
C TYR A 43 2.20 14.59 -4.39
N LYS A 44 0.90 14.49 -4.08
CA LYS A 44 -0.07 13.88 -5.00
C LYS A 44 -0.33 14.82 -6.17
N SER A 45 -0.68 14.28 -7.35
CA SER A 45 -0.93 15.08 -8.55
C SER A 45 -2.02 16.15 -8.35
N ASN A 46 -3.00 15.90 -7.48
CA ASN A 46 -4.04 16.88 -7.13
C ASN A 46 -3.56 18.00 -6.18
N GLN A 47 -2.39 17.85 -5.56
CA GLN A 47 -1.75 18.86 -4.72
C GLN A 47 -0.73 19.71 -5.49
N ALA A 48 -0.29 19.25 -6.66
CA ALA A 48 0.66 19.98 -7.48
C ALA A 48 0.05 21.30 -8.01
N GLN A 49 0.88 22.35 -8.09
CA GLN A 49 0.52 23.66 -8.64
C GLN A 49 -0.68 24.34 -7.96
N ARG A 50 -0.96 24.01 -6.69
CA ARG A 50 -1.95 24.70 -5.86
C ARG A 50 -1.25 25.70 -4.95
N GLU A 51 -1.87 26.86 -4.76
CA GLU A 51 -1.42 27.82 -3.74
C GLU A 51 -1.53 27.19 -2.34
N GLN A 52 -0.51 27.42 -1.51
CA GLN A 52 -0.44 26.89 -0.14
C GLN A 52 -0.13 28.02 0.83
N VAL A 53 -0.72 27.95 2.03
CA VAL A 53 -0.45 28.92 3.09
C VAL A 53 0.84 28.51 3.80
N VAL A 54 1.78 29.44 3.91
CA VAL A 54 3.05 29.22 4.62
C VAL A 54 3.02 29.95 5.95
N ARG A 55 3.33 29.23 7.04
CA ARG A 55 3.48 29.80 8.38
C ARG A 55 4.86 29.46 8.93
N PHE A 56 5.45 30.36 9.69
CA PHE A 56 6.79 30.21 10.23
C PHE A 56 6.77 29.91 11.74
N GLY A 57 7.73 29.11 12.21
CA GLY A 57 7.84 28.75 13.61
C GLY A 57 9.22 28.19 13.98
N THR A 58 9.34 27.78 15.24
CA THR A 58 10.53 27.15 15.81
C THR A 58 10.15 25.83 16.48
N VAL A 59 10.92 24.79 16.26
CA VAL A 59 10.69 23.48 16.88
C VAL A 59 10.92 23.57 18.38
N GLU A 60 9.92 23.16 19.16
CA GLU A 60 9.96 23.14 20.63
C GLU A 60 10.13 21.72 21.17
N GLY A 61 9.65 20.71 20.44
CA GLY A 61 9.77 19.31 20.84
C GLY A 61 9.68 18.37 19.65
N VAL A 62 10.42 17.28 19.72
CA VAL A 62 10.41 16.21 18.72
C VAL A 62 10.30 14.87 19.43
N ARG A 63 9.34 14.05 19.01
CA ARG A 63 9.11 12.72 19.57
C ARG A 63 8.99 11.69 18.46
N GLN A 64 9.65 10.55 18.64
CA GLN A 64 9.47 9.41 17.73
C GLN A 64 8.09 8.79 17.94
N VAL A 65 7.39 8.55 16.84
CA VAL A 65 6.07 7.93 16.80
C VAL A 65 6.01 6.89 15.67
N SER A 66 5.02 6.00 15.72
CA SER A 66 4.73 5.10 14.61
C SER A 66 3.47 5.57 13.90
N ILE A 67 3.56 5.75 12.59
CA ILE A 67 2.42 6.12 11.74
C ILE A 67 1.83 4.83 11.19
N ASP A 68 0.56 4.60 11.51
CA ASP A 68 -0.25 3.56 10.90
C ASP A 68 -0.98 4.14 9.69
N ARG A 69 -0.68 3.65 8.47
CA ARG A 69 -1.37 4.11 7.25
C ARG A 69 -2.79 3.56 7.12
N GLY A 70 -3.22 2.68 8.01
CA GLY A 70 -4.48 1.95 7.88
C GLY A 70 -4.45 0.94 6.73
N GLN A 71 -5.36 -0.03 6.77
CA GLN A 71 -5.49 -1.02 5.71
C GLN A 71 -6.02 -0.35 4.45
N THR A 72 -5.22 -0.34 3.38
CA THR A 72 -5.65 0.23 2.09
C THR A 72 -6.72 -0.60 1.39
N GLY A 73 -7.00 -1.82 1.88
CA GLY A 73 -7.97 -2.76 1.29
C GLY A 73 -7.53 -3.32 -0.07
N VAL A 74 -6.38 -2.87 -0.59
CA VAL A 74 -5.81 -3.34 -1.85
C VAL A 74 -5.16 -4.72 -1.65
N GLY A 75 -4.55 -4.99 -0.49
CA GLY A 75 -3.98 -6.31 -0.20
C GLY A 75 -5.03 -7.41 -0.01
N THR A 76 -6.19 -7.10 0.54
CA THR A 76 -7.31 -8.05 0.69
C THR A 76 -7.99 -8.35 -0.64
N ALA A 77 -8.16 -7.35 -1.52
CA ALA A 77 -8.71 -7.54 -2.85
C ALA A 77 -7.74 -8.25 -3.82
N GLY A 78 -6.43 -7.94 -3.74
CA GLY A 78 -5.39 -8.54 -4.59
C GLY A 78 -5.05 -9.99 -4.21
N GLY A 79 -4.97 -10.31 -2.91
CA GLY A 79 -4.66 -11.67 -2.43
C GLY A 79 -5.75 -12.70 -2.73
N ALA A 80 -7.01 -12.27 -2.79
CA ALA A 80 -8.15 -13.15 -3.11
C ALA A 80 -8.13 -13.63 -4.59
N ILE A 81 -7.64 -12.80 -5.51
CA ILE A 81 -7.61 -13.13 -6.95
C ILE A 81 -6.50 -14.13 -7.25
N VAL A 82 -5.32 -13.99 -6.62
CA VAL A 82 -4.17 -14.89 -6.84
C VAL A 82 -4.42 -16.27 -6.21
N GLY A 83 -5.08 -16.34 -5.05
CA GLY A 83 -5.46 -17.61 -4.42
C GLY A 83 -6.47 -18.44 -5.23
N GLY A 84 -7.33 -17.79 -6.02
CA GLY A 84 -8.35 -18.46 -6.83
C GLY A 84 -7.81 -19.17 -8.07
N VAL A 85 -6.75 -18.66 -8.70
CA VAL A 85 -6.22 -19.21 -9.96
C VAL A 85 -5.18 -20.31 -9.76
N ALA A 86 -4.40 -20.28 -8.66
CA ALA A 86 -3.38 -21.29 -8.38
C ALA A 86 -3.97 -22.67 -7.98
N GLY A 87 -5.20 -22.71 -7.45
CA GLY A 87 -5.86 -23.96 -7.03
C GLY A 87 -6.49 -24.79 -8.16
N SER A 88 -6.57 -24.25 -9.38
CA SER A 88 -7.28 -24.86 -10.51
C SER A 88 -6.54 -26.03 -11.17
N GLY A 89 -5.24 -26.21 -10.90
CA GLY A 89 -4.41 -27.26 -11.51
C GLY A 89 -4.20 -28.52 -10.67
N ILE A 90 -4.55 -28.50 -9.37
CA ILE A 90 -4.27 -29.59 -8.42
C ILE A 90 -5.58 -30.24 -7.99
N GLY A 91 -6.02 -31.24 -8.74
CA GLY A 91 -7.13 -32.14 -8.39
C GLY A 91 -8.38 -32.02 -9.27
N GLY A 92 -8.88 -33.13 -9.80
CA GLY A 92 -10.14 -33.17 -10.56
C GLY A 92 -11.37 -33.20 -9.64
N GLY A 93 -12.50 -32.62 -10.11
CA GLY A 93 -13.80 -32.72 -9.42
C GLY A 93 -14.00 -31.71 -8.28
N ARG A 94 -14.86 -32.04 -7.28
CA ARG A 94 -15.21 -31.14 -6.13
C ARG A 94 -14.01 -30.65 -5.31
N GLY A 95 -12.84 -31.31 -5.40
CA GLY A 95 -11.61 -30.89 -4.73
C GLY A 95 -11.05 -29.54 -5.19
N GLN A 96 -11.22 -29.18 -6.47
CA GLN A 96 -10.70 -27.92 -7.03
C GLN A 96 -11.38 -26.67 -6.44
N ILE A 97 -12.68 -26.79 -6.08
CA ILE A 97 -13.47 -25.70 -5.51
C ILE A 97 -13.10 -25.47 -4.04
N ILE A 98 -12.84 -26.56 -3.30
CA ILE A 98 -12.48 -26.47 -1.88
C ILE A 98 -11.08 -25.86 -1.72
N THR A 99 -10.10 -26.30 -2.52
CA THR A 99 -8.71 -25.80 -2.43
C THR A 99 -8.58 -24.32 -2.77
N SER A 100 -9.33 -23.82 -3.76
CA SER A 100 -9.31 -22.41 -4.17
C SER A 100 -9.92 -21.49 -3.11
N VAL A 101 -11.03 -21.89 -2.49
CA VAL A 101 -11.63 -21.13 -1.38
C VAL A 101 -10.72 -21.14 -0.15
N LEU A 102 -10.12 -22.29 0.18
CA LEU A 102 -9.20 -22.41 1.32
C LEU A 102 -7.93 -21.58 1.12
N GLY A 103 -7.37 -21.58 -0.10
CA GLY A 103 -6.19 -20.80 -0.47
C GLY A 103 -6.45 -19.28 -0.46
N ALA A 104 -7.63 -18.84 -0.87
CA ALA A 104 -8.02 -17.43 -0.80
C ALA A 104 -8.19 -16.93 0.65
N ILE A 105 -8.76 -17.74 1.53
CA ILE A 105 -8.92 -17.40 2.96
C ILE A 105 -7.55 -17.37 3.65
N ALA A 106 -6.73 -18.41 3.44
CA ALA A 106 -5.39 -18.49 4.02
C ALA A 106 -4.47 -17.36 3.49
N GLY A 107 -4.52 -17.08 2.19
CA GLY A 107 -3.77 -16.00 1.55
C GLY A 107 -4.25 -14.61 1.97
N GLY A 108 -5.55 -14.43 2.22
CA GLY A 108 -6.11 -13.18 2.73
C GLY A 108 -5.64 -12.86 4.15
N ILE A 109 -5.67 -13.84 5.06
CA ILE A 109 -5.22 -13.65 6.46
C ILE A 109 -3.71 -13.41 6.52
N ALA A 110 -2.92 -14.22 5.79
CA ALA A 110 -1.47 -14.04 5.73
C ALA A 110 -1.11 -12.70 5.08
N GLY A 111 -1.81 -12.30 4.02
CA GLY A 111 -1.66 -11.01 3.36
C GLY A 111 -1.96 -9.84 4.28
N GLN A 112 -3.03 -9.91 5.08
CA GLN A 112 -3.37 -8.86 6.06
C GLN A 112 -2.29 -8.69 7.14
N ALA A 113 -1.69 -9.77 7.63
CA ALA A 113 -0.62 -9.69 8.62
C ALA A 113 0.65 -9.02 8.05
N ILE A 114 0.99 -9.35 6.80
CA ILE A 114 2.11 -8.73 6.08
C ILE A 114 1.81 -7.26 5.79
N GLU A 115 0.61 -6.94 5.31
CA GLU A 115 0.19 -5.56 5.02
C GLU A 115 0.18 -4.71 6.31
N ASN A 116 -0.33 -5.21 7.43
CA ASN A 116 -0.32 -4.50 8.71
C ASN A 116 1.10 -4.19 9.21
N SER A 117 2.04 -5.14 9.04
CA SER A 117 3.43 -4.94 9.45
C SER A 117 4.17 -4.01 8.50
N ALA A 118 3.92 -4.12 7.20
CA ALA A 118 4.50 -3.27 6.17
C ALA A 118 3.89 -1.86 6.11
N SER A 119 2.70 -1.65 6.68
CA SER A 119 1.97 -0.37 6.68
C SER A 119 2.44 0.58 7.77
N LYS A 120 3.13 0.07 8.80
CA LYS A 120 3.75 0.90 9.83
C LYS A 120 4.98 1.61 9.28
N ARG A 121 5.08 2.90 9.55
CA ARG A 121 6.27 3.71 9.26
C ARG A 121 6.73 4.44 10.51
N ASN A 122 8.03 4.67 10.57
CA ASN A 122 8.59 5.55 11.59
C ASN A 122 8.20 6.99 11.25
N GLY A 123 7.74 7.72 12.25
CA GLY A 123 7.35 9.12 12.14
C GLY A 123 7.94 9.96 13.27
N LEU A 124 7.87 11.26 13.07
CA LEU A 124 8.20 12.27 14.07
C LEU A 124 6.94 13.09 14.34
N GLU A 125 6.60 13.22 15.61
CA GLU A 125 5.69 14.25 16.10
C GLU A 125 6.51 15.50 16.42
N ILE A 126 6.29 16.55 15.65
CA ILE A 126 7.04 17.80 15.72
C ILE A 126 6.12 18.86 16.33
N THR A 127 6.44 19.30 17.54
CA THR A 127 5.77 20.41 18.21
C THR A 127 6.48 21.71 17.86
N ILE A 128 5.73 22.66 17.31
CA ILE A 128 6.26 23.90 16.75
C ILE A 128 5.61 25.07 17.45
N ARG A 129 6.44 25.98 17.96
CA ARG A 129 6.01 27.29 18.44
C ARG A 129 5.94 28.25 17.28
N MET A 130 4.73 28.72 16.99
CA MET A 130 4.44 29.68 15.95
C MET A 130 4.80 31.10 16.41
N GLN A 131 4.98 32.03 15.48
CA GLN A 131 5.31 33.42 15.79
C GLN A 131 4.26 34.16 16.65
N ASN A 132 2.99 33.73 16.58
CA ASN A 132 1.90 34.24 17.42
C ASN A 132 1.85 33.60 18.82
N GLY A 133 2.82 32.76 19.18
CA GLY A 133 2.89 32.05 20.46
C GLY A 133 2.08 30.75 20.54
N GLU A 134 1.29 30.42 19.52
CA GLU A 134 0.52 29.18 19.43
C GLU A 134 1.45 27.97 19.26
N LEU A 135 1.08 26.83 19.84
CA LEU A 135 1.75 25.55 19.61
C LEU A 135 1.00 24.71 18.58
N ARG A 136 1.73 24.12 17.64
CA ARG A 136 1.20 23.21 16.61
C ARG A 136 1.98 21.92 16.61
N SER A 137 1.29 20.80 16.80
CA SER A 137 1.88 19.47 16.67
C SER A 137 1.53 18.90 15.30
N ILE A 138 2.56 18.52 14.52
CA ILE A 138 2.42 17.92 13.19
C ILE A 138 3.18 16.60 13.20
N VAL A 139 2.52 15.52 12.77
CA VAL A 139 3.13 14.20 12.59
C VAL A 139 3.46 14.01 11.11
N GLN A 140 4.71 13.68 10.81
CA GLN A 140 5.16 13.30 9.47
C GLN A 140 6.11 12.11 9.53
N GLU A 141 6.37 11.47 8.39
CA GLU A 141 7.37 10.41 8.32
C GLU A 141 8.74 10.92 8.78
N ALA A 142 9.56 10.03 9.36
CA ALA A 142 10.93 10.36 9.77
C ALA A 142 11.88 10.33 8.56
N ASP A 143 11.50 11.03 7.49
CA ASP A 143 12.28 11.21 6.26
C ASP A 143 13.38 12.27 6.44
N GLU A 144 13.10 13.27 7.28
CA GLU A 144 14.01 14.33 7.67
C GLU A 144 14.10 14.43 9.19
N MET A 145 15.29 14.75 9.70
CA MET A 145 15.51 14.93 11.13
C MET A 145 15.22 16.38 11.53
N PHE A 146 14.62 16.54 12.71
CA PHE A 146 14.35 17.84 13.33
C PHE A 146 14.90 17.83 14.76
N TYR A 147 15.42 18.98 15.18
CA TYR A 147 15.94 19.23 16.50
C TYR A 147 15.22 20.41 17.15
N VAL A 148 15.19 20.41 18.49
CA VAL A 148 14.64 21.54 19.26
C VAL A 148 15.48 22.79 18.96
N GLY A 149 14.81 23.88 18.62
CA GLY A 149 15.44 25.14 18.20
C GLY A 149 15.49 25.36 16.68
N ASP A 150 15.21 24.33 15.86
CA ASP A 150 15.22 24.48 14.40
C ASP A 150 14.15 25.48 13.94
N ARG A 151 14.53 26.34 12.99
CA ARG A 151 13.58 27.21 12.30
C ARG A 151 12.92 26.44 11.17
N VAL A 152 11.59 26.42 11.19
CA VAL A 152 10.80 25.62 10.26
C VAL A 152 9.66 26.44 9.68
N ARG A 153 9.22 26.02 8.49
CA ARG A 153 7.99 26.51 7.87
C ARG A 153 6.98 25.38 7.76
N LEU A 154 5.74 25.71 8.10
CA LEU A 154 4.57 24.88 7.89
C LEU A 154 3.93 25.29 6.57
N VAL A 155 3.81 24.35 5.65
CA VAL A 155 3.14 24.55 4.36
C VAL A 155 1.81 23.79 4.40
N SER A 156 0.70 24.53 4.43
CA SER A 156 -0.65 24.00 4.59
C SER A 156 -1.49 24.21 3.32
N GLY A 157 -2.16 23.16 2.86
CA GLY A 157 -3.11 23.23 1.74
C GLY A 157 -3.83 21.90 1.52
N ASN A 158 -5.08 21.95 1.06
CA ASN A 158 -5.91 20.77 0.77
C ASN A 158 -5.98 19.76 1.94
N GLY A 159 -6.12 20.27 3.18
CA GLY A 159 -6.22 19.44 4.39
C GLY A 159 -4.91 18.78 4.85
N VAL A 160 -3.78 19.05 4.18
CA VAL A 160 -2.46 18.53 4.56
C VAL A 160 -1.55 19.67 4.98
N THR A 161 -0.82 19.47 6.08
CA THR A 161 0.22 20.40 6.55
C THR A 161 1.54 19.67 6.60
N ARG A 162 2.60 20.28 6.07
CA ARG A 162 3.96 19.72 6.02
C ARG A 162 4.93 20.63 6.74
N VAL A 163 5.89 20.06 7.44
CA VAL A 163 7.00 20.79 8.07
C VAL A 163 8.23 20.60 7.22
N THR A 164 8.92 21.71 6.92
CA THR A 164 10.20 21.72 6.21
C THR A 164 11.13 22.71 6.90
N HIS A 165 12.43 22.46 6.81
CA HIS A 165 13.44 23.44 7.24
C HIS A 165 13.35 24.73 6.41
N MET A 166 13.85 25.82 6.99
CA MET A 166 14.01 27.10 6.30
C MET A 166 15.31 27.19 5.52
#